data_AF-A0A226I5F9-F1
#
_entry.id   AF-A0A226I5F9-F1
#
_cell.length_a   1.000
_cell.length_b   1.000
_cell.length_c   1.000
_cell.angle_alpha   90.00
_cell.angle_beta   90.00
_cell.angle_gamma   90.00
#
_symmetry.space_group_name_H-M   'P 1'
#
loop_
_entity.id
_entity.type
_entity.pdbx_description
1 polymer ?
#
loop_
_entity_poly.entity_id
_entity_poly.type
_entity_poly.pdbx_seq_one_letter_code
_entity_poly.pdbx_strand_id
1 'polypeptide(L)'
;MALGEFRLKVNYFYSLTPREFVNTERGIRKHEEILSQERWIMTRKIMWATAFPHLKRVTEHDLQPFPWDEIEFEGMSVEESKRLQTEAEKVKEFYRKQDEIKKSQSI
;
A
#
# COMPACT_ATOMS: atom_id res chain seq x y z
N MET A 1 -5.67 14.28 -18.12
CA MET A 1 -6.67 13.62 -17.25
C MET A 1 -6.05 12.96 -16.02
N ALA A 2 -4.88 12.30 -16.12
CA ALA A 2 -4.24 11.58 -14.99
C ALA A 2 -3.98 12.40 -13.69
N LEU A 3 -3.61 13.68 -13.76
CA LEU A 3 -3.32 14.48 -12.55
C LEU A 3 -4.52 14.68 -11.62
N GLY A 4 -5.74 14.66 -12.16
CA GLY A 4 -6.97 14.80 -11.37
C GLY A 4 -7.24 13.56 -10.50
N GLU A 5 -6.95 12.37 -11.03
CA GLU A 5 -7.06 11.10 -10.30
C GLU A 5 -6.02 11.02 -9.18
N PHE A 6 -4.79 11.48 -9.44
CA PHE A 6 -3.74 11.56 -8.42
C PHE A 6 -3.96 12.66 -7.37
N ARG A 7 -4.97 13.53 -7.54
CA ARG A 7 -5.24 14.69 -6.66
C ARG A 7 -3.99 15.57 -6.43
N LEU A 8 -3.07 15.63 -7.40
CA LEU A 8 -1.85 16.41 -7.32
C LEU A 8 -2.03 17.78 -7.95
N LYS A 9 -1.51 18.82 -7.29
CA LYS A 9 -1.40 20.15 -7.89
C LYS A 9 -0.38 20.12 -9.03
N VAL A 10 -0.68 20.79 -10.13
CA VAL A 10 0.18 20.85 -11.33
C VAL A 10 1.60 21.36 -10.98
N ASN A 11 1.70 22.41 -10.17
CA ASN A 11 2.99 22.95 -9.74
C ASN A 11 3.81 21.96 -8.88
N TYR A 12 3.12 21.15 -8.08
CA TYR A 12 3.78 20.12 -7.28
C TYR A 12 4.32 19.01 -8.17
N PHE A 13 3.55 18.57 -9.19
CA PHE A 13 4.00 17.56 -10.14
C PHE A 13 5.32 17.95 -10.84
N TYR A 14 5.46 19.19 -11.30
CA TYR A 14 6.70 19.64 -11.94
C TYR A 14 7.90 19.75 -10.99
N SER A 15 7.67 19.80 -9.67
CA SER A 15 8.75 19.81 -8.67
C SER A 15 9.28 18.41 -8.34
N LEU A 16 8.48 17.36 -8.59
CA LEU A 16 8.81 15.98 -8.24
C LEU A 16 9.91 15.41 -9.14
N THR A 17 10.80 14.63 -8.54
CA THR A 17 11.61 13.65 -9.26
C THR A 17 10.74 12.49 -9.77
N PRO A 18 11.17 11.76 -10.81
CA PRO A 18 10.49 10.54 -11.25
C PRO A 18 10.26 9.54 -10.11
N ARG A 19 11.19 9.46 -9.14
CA ARG A 19 11.07 8.60 -7.96
C ARG A 19 10.01 9.10 -6.99
N GLU A 20 10.02 10.39 -6.64
CA GLU A 20 9.01 10.97 -5.77
C GLU A 20 7.61 10.85 -6.39
N PHE A 21 7.51 10.99 -7.71
CA PHE A 21 6.28 10.74 -8.44
C PHE A 21 5.82 9.28 -8.31
N VAL A 22 6.69 8.30 -8.62
CA VAL A 22 6.35 6.86 -8.50
C VAL A 22 6.00 6.47 -7.06
N ASN A 23 6.70 7.02 -6.06
CA ASN A 23 6.38 6.79 -4.66
C ASN A 23 5.02 7.37 -4.29
N THR A 24 4.70 8.56 -4.78
CA THR A 24 3.41 9.22 -4.57
C THR A 24 2.28 8.43 -5.22
N GLU A 25 2.46 7.99 -6.47
CA GLU A 25 1.52 7.11 -7.17
C GLU A 25 1.28 5.82 -6.38
N ARG A 26 2.33 5.14 -5.92
CA ARG A 26 2.21 3.91 -5.11
C ARG A 26 1.45 4.17 -3.81
N GLY A 27 1.72 5.30 -3.16
CA GLY A 27 1.02 5.71 -1.94
C GLY A 27 -0.47 5.90 -2.17
N ILE A 28 -0.85 6.56 -3.27
CA ILE A 28 -2.24 6.80 -3.65
C ILE A 28 -2.95 5.48 -3.96
N ARG A 29 -2.36 4.62 -4.80
CA ARG A 29 -2.92 3.31 -5.13
C ARG A 29 -3.15 2.47 -3.88
N LYS A 30 -2.17 2.44 -2.98
CA LYS A 30 -2.28 1.73 -1.69
C LYS A 30 -3.42 2.28 -0.84
N HIS A 31 -3.60 3.60 -0.81
CA HIS A 31 -4.69 4.23 -0.07
C HIS A 31 -6.06 3.85 -0.65
N GLU A 32 -6.21 3.88 -1.98
CA GLU A 32 -7.44 3.47 -2.66
C GLU A 32 -7.75 1.98 -2.43
N GLU A 33 -6.74 1.13 -2.45
CA GLU A 33 -6.87 -0.29 -2.14
C GLU A 33 -7.36 -0.51 -0.71
N ILE A 34 -6.78 0.15 0.28
CA ILE A 34 -7.23 0.09 1.69
C ILE A 34 -8.68 0.54 1.81
N LEU A 35 -9.05 1.68 1.19
CA LEU A 35 -10.43 2.15 1.20
C LEU A 35 -11.41 1.19 0.51
N SER A 36 -10.95 0.43 -0.49
CA SER A 36 -11.74 -0.61 -1.13
C SER A 36 -11.93 -1.80 -0.18
N GLN A 37 -10.84 -2.28 0.43
CA GLN A 37 -10.86 -3.38 1.40
C GLN A 37 -11.77 -3.06 2.60
N GLU A 38 -11.69 -1.84 3.14
CA GLU A 38 -12.57 -1.39 4.24
C GLU A 38 -14.05 -1.48 3.86
N ARG A 39 -14.42 -1.07 2.64
CA ARG A 39 -15.80 -1.18 2.14
C ARG A 39 -16.26 -2.63 2.05
N TRP A 40 -15.40 -3.53 1.58
CA TRP A 40 -15.69 -4.95 1.52
C TRP A 40 -15.86 -5.55 2.92
N ILE A 41 -15.02 -5.19 3.87
CA ILE A 41 -15.14 -5.62 5.27
C ILE A 41 -16.45 -5.11 5.89
N MET A 42 -16.79 -3.84 5.70
CA MET A 42 -18.07 -3.29 6.17
C MET A 42 -19.26 -4.03 5.57
N THR A 43 -19.20 -4.33 4.28
CA THR A 43 -20.25 -5.07 3.58
C THR A 43 -20.40 -6.48 4.15
N ARG A 44 -19.28 -7.18 4.37
CA ARG A 44 -19.28 -8.51 5.01
C ARG A 44 -19.90 -8.48 6.40
N LYS A 45 -19.61 -7.45 7.20
CA LYS A 45 -20.22 -7.26 8.52
C LYS A 45 -21.74 -7.08 8.46
N ILE A 46 -22.22 -6.29 7.50
CA ILE A 46 -23.66 -6.08 7.29
C ILE A 46 -24.33 -7.40 6.85
N MET A 47 -23.71 -8.11 5.92
CA MET A 47 -24.20 -9.43 5.46
C MET A 47 -24.24 -10.43 6.60
N TRP A 48 -23.19 -10.50 7.42
CA TRP A 48 -23.15 -11.37 8.59
C TRP A 48 -24.22 -10.98 9.61
N ALA A 49 -24.34 -9.70 9.97
CA ALA A 49 -25.33 -9.22 10.94
C ALA A 49 -26.78 -9.51 10.51
N THR A 50 -27.08 -9.43 9.21
CA THR A 50 -28.40 -9.73 8.66
C THR A 50 -28.67 -11.24 8.56
N ALA A 51 -27.65 -12.05 8.26
CA ALA A 51 -27.80 -13.50 8.15
C ALA A 51 -27.68 -14.23 9.51
N PHE A 52 -27.07 -13.60 10.52
CA PHE A 52 -26.78 -14.19 11.83
C PHE A 52 -28.00 -14.84 12.51
N PRO A 53 -29.22 -14.26 12.51
CA PRO A 53 -30.39 -14.89 13.12
C PRO A 53 -30.83 -16.19 12.44
N HIS A 54 -30.40 -16.43 11.20
CA HIS A 54 -30.79 -17.56 10.37
C HIS A 54 -29.67 -18.57 10.15
N LEU A 55 -28.45 -18.26 10.59
CA LEU A 55 -27.25 -19.09 10.43
C LEU A 55 -26.87 -19.78 11.75
N LYS A 56 -26.40 -21.03 11.68
CA LYS A 56 -25.89 -21.77 12.84
C LYS A 56 -24.43 -21.39 13.10
N ARG A 57 -24.10 -20.68 14.19
CA ARG A 57 -22.73 -20.40 14.69
C ARG A 57 -21.68 -20.28 13.57
N VAL A 58 -21.86 -19.32 12.66
CA VAL A 58 -20.92 -19.03 11.56
C VAL A 58 -20.14 -17.76 11.90
N THR A 59 -18.83 -17.72 11.64
CA THR A 59 -18.02 -16.50 11.82
C THR A 59 -18.12 -15.59 10.60
N GLU A 60 -17.76 -14.31 10.75
CA GLU A 60 -17.80 -13.35 9.63
C GLU A 60 -16.95 -13.81 8.43
N HIS A 61 -15.80 -14.42 8.69
CA HIS A 61 -14.85 -14.86 7.67
C HIS A 61 -15.31 -16.11 6.91
N ASP A 62 -16.12 -16.96 7.53
CA ASP A 62 -16.71 -18.14 6.87
C ASP A 62 -17.74 -17.75 5.81
N LEU A 63 -18.39 -16.59 5.97
CA LEU A 63 -19.43 -16.11 5.05
C LEU A 63 -18.82 -15.61 3.73
N GLN A 64 -17.70 -14.89 3.83
CA GLN A 64 -17.00 -14.31 2.69
C GLN A 64 -15.50 -14.18 3.02
N PRO A 65 -14.68 -15.15 2.62
CA PRO A 65 -13.23 -15.06 2.77
C PRO A 65 -12.67 -14.03 1.80
N PHE A 66 -11.75 -13.18 2.27
CA PHE A 66 -11.04 -12.25 1.41
C PHE A 66 -9.58 -12.68 1.20
N PRO A 67 -8.97 -12.38 0.03
CA PRO A 67 -7.59 -12.75 -0.27
C PRO A 67 -6.55 -12.15 0.68
N TRP A 68 -6.91 -11.09 1.41
CA TRP A 68 -6.06 -10.40 2.38
C TRP A 68 -6.33 -10.80 3.83
N ASP A 69 -7.25 -11.74 4.08
CA ASP A 69 -7.45 -12.31 5.43
C ASP A 69 -6.32 -13.32 5.76
N GLU A 70 -5.65 -13.88 4.75
CA GLU A 70 -4.47 -14.75 4.90
C GLU A 70 -3.21 -13.90 5.08
N ILE A 71 -3.04 -13.36 6.29
CA ILE A 71 -1.71 -12.95 6.76
C ILE A 71 -1.49 -13.63 8.12
N GLU A 72 -1.45 -14.96 8.10
CA GLU A 72 -0.66 -15.66 9.10
C GLU A 72 0.80 -15.29 8.81
N PHE A 73 1.40 -14.50 9.71
CA PHE A 73 2.85 -14.29 9.70
C PHE A 73 3.52 -15.62 10.05
N GLU A 74 3.57 -16.55 9.10
CA GLU A 74 4.58 -17.61 9.14
C GLU A 74 5.94 -16.90 9.11
N GLY A 75 6.61 -16.96 10.26
CA GLY A 75 7.77 -16.14 10.56
C GLY A 75 8.82 -16.23 9.46
N MET A 76 9.03 -15.12 8.74
CA MET A 76 10.20 -14.94 7.88
C MET A 76 11.45 -15.34 8.67
N SER A 77 12.28 -16.19 8.08
CA SER A 77 13.56 -16.55 8.68
C SER A 77 14.40 -15.29 8.88
N VAL A 78 15.12 -15.22 10.01
CA VAL A 78 16.01 -14.10 10.34
C VAL A 78 17.03 -13.82 9.21
N GLU A 79 17.40 -14.84 8.45
CA GLU A 79 18.30 -14.70 7.30
C GLU A 79 17.66 -14.00 6.09
N GLU A 80 16.40 -14.30 5.78
CA GLU A 80 15.67 -13.67 4.68
C GLU A 80 15.43 -12.19 4.96
N SER A 81 15.08 -11.86 6.22
CA SER A 81 14.91 -10.48 6.65
C SER A 81 16.21 -9.66 6.54
N LYS A 82 17.37 -10.24 6.87
CA LYS A 82 18.68 -9.58 6.74
C LYS A 82 19.07 -9.35 5.27
N ARG A 83 18.81 -10.31 4.37
CA ARG A 83 19.08 -10.15 2.93
C ARG A 83 18.26 -9.00 2.36
N LEU A 84 16.95 -8.98 2.64
CA LEU A 84 16.05 -7.90 2.24
C LEU A 84 16.50 -6.53 2.77
N GLN A 85 17.01 -6.46 4.00
CA GLN A 85 17.57 -5.22 4.57
C GLN A 85 18.81 -4.75 3.81
N THR A 86 19.77 -5.64 3.52
CA THR A 86 20.99 -5.25 2.79
C THR A 86 20.73 -4.82 1.36
N GLU A 87 19.75 -5.42 0.68
CA GLU A 87 19.32 -5.01 -0.65
C GLU A 87 18.64 -3.64 -0.60
N ALA A 88 17.75 -3.42 0.38
CA ALA A 88 17.10 -2.14 0.58
C ALA A 88 18.11 -1.02 0.86
N GLU A 89 19.16 -1.27 1.65
CA GLU A 89 20.22 -0.31 1.95
C GLU A 89 21.02 0.08 0.70
N LYS A 90 21.44 -0.88 -0.12
CA LYS A 90 22.14 -0.61 -1.39
C LYS A 90 21.31 0.26 -2.33
N VAL A 91 20.03 -0.05 -2.44
CA VAL A 91 19.08 0.73 -3.24
C VAL A 91 18.94 2.15 -2.66
N LYS A 92 18.88 2.29 -1.34
CA LYS A 92 18.79 3.59 -0.65
C LYS A 92 20.02 4.47 -0.90
N GLU A 93 21.22 3.89 -0.83
CA GLU A 93 22.48 4.59 -1.08
C GLU A 93 22.63 5.02 -2.55
N PHE A 94 22.23 4.16 -3.48
CA PHE A 94 22.24 4.49 -4.91
C PHE A 94 21.41 5.75 -5.19
N TYR A 95 20.19 5.80 -4.65
CA TYR A 95 19.32 6.96 -4.87
C TYR A 95 19.75 8.20 -4.08
N ARG A 96 20.34 8.06 -2.89
CA ARG A 96 20.88 9.21 -2.14
C ARG A 96 21.88 10.01 -2.98
N LYS A 97 22.76 9.31 -3.71
CA LYS A 97 23.73 9.94 -4.62
C LYS A 97 23.04 10.70 -5.76
N GLN A 98 21.95 10.17 -6.31
CA GLN A 98 21.22 10.85 -7.39
C GLN A 98 20.45 12.08 -6.89
N ASP A 99 19.86 12.01 -5.70
CA ASP A 99 19.12 13.13 -5.11
C ASP A 99 20.05 14.30 -4.72
N GLU A 100 21.28 14.01 -4.27
CA GLU A 100 22.32 15.01 -3.99
C GLU A 100 22.74 15.80 -5.25
N ILE A 101 22.82 15.14 -6.40
CA ILE A 101 23.15 15.77 -7.69
C ILE A 101 22.06 16.76 -8.13
N LYS A 102 20.78 16.48 -7.85
CA LYS A 102 19.69 17.42 -8.18
C LYS A 102 19.69 18.65 -7.27
N LYS A 103 20.08 18.51 -5.99
CA LYS A 103 20.20 19.63 -5.06
C LYS A 103 21.31 20.62 -5.45
N SER A 104 22.42 20.14 -6.00
CA SER A 104 23.52 21.01 -6.43
C SER A 104 23.25 21.75 -7.75
N GLN A 105 22.34 21.24 -8.59
CA GLN A 105 21.93 21.89 -9.86
C GLN A 105 20.76 22.87 -9.71
N SER A 106 20.13 22.94 -8.53
CA SER A 106 19.00 23.82 -8.23
C SER A 106 19.40 25.10 -7.47
N ILE A 107 20.70 25.39 -7.39
CA ILE A 107 21.30 26.65 -6.91
C ILE A 107 21.84 27.39 -8.13
#